data_AF-A0A2X0NA84-F1
#
_entry.id   AF-A0A2X0NA84-F1
#
_cell.length_a   1.000
_cell.length_b   1.000
_cell.length_c   1.000
_cell.angle_alpha   90.00
_cell.angle_beta   90.00
_cell.angle_gamma   90.00
#
_symmetry.space_group_name_H-M   'P 1'
#
loop_
_entity.id
_entity.type
_entity.pdbx_description
1 polymer ?
#
loop_
_entity_poly.entity_id
_entity_poly.type
_entity_poly.pdbx_seq_one_letter_code
_entity_poly.pdbx_strand_id
1 'polypeptide(L)'
;MKQQYIDSDDPDKNCATQTTAEGPWAGHYRGKNASQETVICPPSFNVSNRVSLSELCWDGRLIGSGNPSHYLGADLMHRLTHVPSVTFGHVVHTAEGYVESLKLASTNNSLAAFNSDTLQFFALDAYARDVASAPKGCTVSMEQAKAEEAAAGGSHSLKVVVKRTTSHYPGLLRRICGKKGRISITGSGYEFSVLGPGVL
;
A
#
# COMPACT_ATOMS: atom_id res chain seq x y z
N MET A 1 14.16 29.12 10.68
CA MET A 1 13.53 27.78 10.66
C MET A 1 12.84 27.64 9.33
N LYS A 2 13.09 26.56 8.57
CA LYS A 2 12.31 26.28 7.35
C LYS A 2 11.05 25.52 7.79
N GLN A 3 9.89 25.98 7.35
CA GLN A 3 8.60 25.35 7.66
C GLN A 3 8.44 24.10 6.79
N GLN A 4 7.87 23.04 7.38
CA GLN A 4 7.48 21.82 6.68
C GLN A 4 6.09 21.99 6.06
N TYR A 5 5.87 21.47 4.85
CA TYR A 5 4.57 21.49 4.18
C TYR A 5 4.15 20.10 3.67
N ILE A 6 2.85 19.82 3.80
CA ILE A 6 2.18 18.73 3.10
C ILE A 6 1.32 19.39 2.04
N ASP A 7 1.63 19.13 0.77
CA ASP A 7 0.97 19.77 -0.38
C ASP A 7 -0.03 18.81 -1.04
N SER A 8 -1.20 19.32 -1.41
CA SER A 8 -2.23 18.59 -2.16
C SER A 8 -2.23 18.91 -3.67
N ASP A 9 -1.48 19.92 -4.11
CA ASP A 9 -1.55 20.45 -5.48
C ASP A 9 -0.54 19.80 -6.45
N ASP A 10 0.37 18.94 -5.98
CA ASP A 10 1.42 18.27 -6.79
C ASP A 10 2.11 19.22 -7.79
N PRO A 11 2.92 20.18 -7.31
CA PRO A 11 3.53 21.21 -8.16
C PRO A 11 4.46 20.64 -9.24
N ASP A 12 5.01 19.44 -9.03
CA ASP A 12 5.92 18.77 -9.96
C ASP A 12 5.20 17.85 -10.96
N LYS A 13 3.88 17.65 -10.80
CA LYS A 13 3.03 16.79 -11.64
C LYS A 13 3.46 15.31 -11.64
N ASN A 14 4.15 14.86 -10.58
CA ASN A 14 4.64 13.49 -10.49
C ASN A 14 3.51 12.48 -10.23
N CYS A 15 2.42 12.90 -9.57
CA CYS A 15 1.26 12.05 -9.33
C CYS A 15 0.58 11.60 -10.62
N ALA A 16 0.68 12.38 -11.71
CA ALA A 16 0.08 12.05 -13.00
C ALA A 16 0.96 11.15 -13.86
N THR A 17 2.28 11.12 -13.63
CA THR A 17 3.25 10.43 -14.49
C THR A 17 3.74 9.12 -13.90
N GLN A 18 3.62 8.95 -12.58
CA GLN A 18 4.24 7.83 -11.87
C GLN A 18 3.24 6.76 -11.45
N THR A 19 3.54 5.52 -11.82
CA THR A 19 2.76 4.32 -11.46
C THR A 19 3.69 3.19 -11.03
N THR A 20 3.20 2.39 -10.09
CA THR A 20 3.81 1.15 -9.60
C THR A 20 3.02 -0.05 -10.11
N ALA A 21 3.44 -1.27 -9.77
CA ALA A 21 2.68 -2.48 -10.08
C ALA A 21 1.34 -2.50 -9.34
N GLU A 22 1.26 -1.84 -8.19
CA GLU A 22 0.09 -1.68 -7.33
C GLU A 22 -0.84 -0.54 -7.79
N GLY A 23 -0.38 0.29 -8.73
CA GLY A 23 -1.15 1.41 -9.31
C GLY A 23 -0.46 2.77 -9.18
N PRO A 24 -1.20 3.87 -9.45
CA PRO A 24 -0.65 5.23 -9.42
C PRO A 24 -0.19 5.61 -8.01
N TRP A 25 0.81 6.50 -7.93
CA TRP A 25 1.31 6.98 -6.64
C TRP A 25 0.20 7.62 -5.81
N ALA A 26 0.11 7.22 -4.55
CA ALA A 26 -0.80 7.85 -3.59
C ALA A 26 -0.17 9.09 -2.94
N GLY A 27 1.15 9.22 -2.96
CA GLY A 27 1.88 10.39 -2.48
C GLY A 27 3.38 10.18 -2.66
N HIS A 28 4.17 11.22 -2.51
CA HIS A 28 5.63 11.11 -2.58
C HIS A 28 6.34 12.22 -1.81
N TYR A 29 7.61 12.00 -1.50
CA TYR A 29 8.54 13.04 -1.06
C TYR A 29 9.10 13.79 -2.27
N ARG A 30 9.26 15.12 -2.21
CA ARG A 30 9.73 15.95 -3.35
C ARG A 30 11.24 15.92 -3.57
N GLY A 31 12.02 15.30 -2.68
CA GLY A 31 13.46 15.16 -2.87
C GLY A 31 14.19 16.50 -2.89
N LYS A 32 15.16 16.65 -3.80
CA LYS A 32 16.03 17.85 -3.84
C LYS A 32 15.30 19.13 -4.26
N ASN A 33 14.22 19.03 -5.03
CA ASN A 33 13.47 20.18 -5.53
C ASN A 33 12.76 20.95 -4.40
N ALA A 34 12.25 20.22 -3.40
CA ALA A 34 11.68 20.78 -2.19
C ALA A 34 11.80 19.80 -1.02
N SER A 35 13.00 19.72 -0.45
CA SER A 35 13.31 18.72 0.61
C SER A 35 12.50 18.83 1.89
N GLN A 36 11.70 19.88 2.08
CA GLN A 36 10.88 20.08 3.27
C GLN A 36 9.40 19.72 3.04
N GLU A 37 9.12 19.06 1.92
CA GLU A 37 7.76 18.89 1.43
C GLU A 37 7.45 17.47 0.99
N THR A 38 6.24 17.04 1.32
CA THR A 38 5.65 15.80 0.83
C THR A 38 4.34 16.12 0.12
N VAL A 39 4.06 15.40 -0.96
CA VAL A 39 2.86 15.58 -1.78
C VAL A 39 1.88 14.43 -1.49
N ILE A 40 0.60 14.75 -1.36
CA ILE A 40 -0.51 13.80 -1.37
C ILE A 40 -1.13 13.80 -2.77
N CYS A 41 -1.16 12.64 -3.42
CA CYS A 41 -1.74 12.48 -4.75
C CYS A 41 -3.24 12.11 -4.69
N PRO A 42 -4.02 12.34 -5.77
CA PRO A 42 -5.44 11.99 -5.83
C PRO A 42 -5.80 10.56 -5.40
N PRO A 43 -5.01 9.51 -5.73
CA PRO A 43 -5.28 8.15 -5.26
C PRO A 43 -5.36 8.00 -3.74
N SER A 44 -4.75 8.90 -2.94
CA SER A 44 -4.88 8.89 -1.48
C SER A 44 -6.29 9.11 -0.97
N PHE A 45 -7.12 9.82 -1.73
CA PHE A 45 -8.49 10.13 -1.32
C PHE A 45 -9.49 9.09 -1.82
N ASN A 46 -9.03 8.12 -2.62
CA ASN A 46 -9.86 7.02 -3.07
C ASN A 46 -9.83 5.88 -2.03
N VAL A 47 -10.99 5.60 -1.44
CA VAL A 47 -11.19 4.54 -0.43
C VAL A 47 -10.86 3.14 -0.94
N SER A 48 -10.81 2.92 -2.27
CA SER A 48 -10.37 1.64 -2.83
C SER A 48 -8.84 1.45 -2.83
N ASN A 49 -8.07 2.53 -2.66
CA ASN A 49 -6.59 2.52 -2.71
C ASN A 49 -5.96 2.66 -1.32
N ARG A 50 -6.73 3.11 -0.32
CA ARG A 50 -6.29 3.27 1.07
C ARG A 50 -7.09 2.37 1.98
N VAL A 51 -6.38 1.77 2.93
CA VAL A 51 -6.98 0.96 3.99
C VAL A 51 -7.00 1.80 5.27
N SER A 52 -8.13 1.80 5.98
CA SER A 52 -8.22 2.42 7.29
C SER A 52 -7.28 1.73 8.27
N LEU A 53 -6.61 2.49 9.13
CA LEU A 53 -5.77 1.89 10.18
C LEU A 53 -6.60 1.02 11.15
N SER A 54 -7.90 1.27 11.27
CA SER A 54 -8.83 0.42 12.03
C SER A 54 -9.08 -0.96 11.41
N GLU A 55 -8.76 -1.15 10.14
CA GLU A 55 -8.84 -2.46 9.45
C GLU A 55 -7.53 -3.25 9.56
N LEU A 56 -6.48 -2.67 10.16
CA LEU A 56 -5.24 -3.41 10.42
C LEU A 56 -5.57 -4.63 11.28
N CYS A 57 -5.01 -5.79 10.92
CA CYS A 57 -5.29 -7.08 11.54
C CYS A 57 -6.69 -7.66 11.30
N TRP A 58 -7.51 -7.05 10.46
CA TRP A 58 -8.83 -7.57 10.07
C TRP A 58 -8.80 -8.14 8.64
N ASP A 59 -9.61 -9.17 8.38
CA ASP A 59 -9.82 -9.71 7.01
C ASP A 59 -8.50 -9.98 6.25
N GLY A 60 -7.58 -10.71 6.90
CA GLY A 60 -6.30 -11.12 6.31
C GLY A 60 -5.26 -10.00 6.14
N ARG A 61 -5.53 -8.79 6.62
CA ARG A 61 -4.60 -7.65 6.55
C ARG A 61 -3.52 -7.74 7.63
N LEU A 62 -2.52 -8.58 7.36
CA LEU A 62 -1.42 -8.87 8.28
C LEU A 62 -0.23 -7.94 8.03
N ILE A 63 0.54 -7.63 9.08
CA ILE A 63 1.77 -6.83 8.94
C ILE A 63 2.86 -7.70 8.32
N GLY A 64 3.54 -7.16 7.32
CA GLY A 64 4.51 -7.91 6.52
C GLY A 64 3.90 -8.67 5.35
N SER A 65 2.57 -8.53 5.17
CA SER A 65 1.87 -8.88 3.94
C SER A 65 1.62 -7.62 3.10
N GLY A 66 2.07 -7.63 1.85
CA GLY A 66 1.89 -6.52 0.91
C GLY A 66 2.58 -5.21 1.32
N ASN A 67 2.17 -4.10 0.69
CA ASN A 67 2.80 -2.79 0.88
C ASN A 67 2.22 -2.05 2.11
N PRO A 68 3.04 -1.70 3.12
CA PRO A 68 2.56 -0.99 4.31
C PRO A 68 2.00 0.41 4.00
N SER A 69 2.38 0.99 2.86
CA SER A 69 1.89 2.30 2.42
C SER A 69 0.44 2.27 1.94
N HIS A 70 -0.26 1.12 1.90
CA HIS A 70 -1.71 1.12 1.73
C HIS A 70 -2.44 1.76 2.93
N TYR A 71 -1.86 1.72 4.12
CA TYR A 71 -2.39 2.44 5.28
C TYR A 71 -1.95 3.89 5.21
N LEU A 72 -2.91 4.82 5.11
CA LEU A 72 -2.62 6.25 4.97
C LEU A 72 -1.71 6.78 6.09
N GLY A 73 -1.95 6.35 7.33
CA GLY A 73 -1.14 6.75 8.49
C GLY A 73 0.32 6.27 8.38
N ALA A 74 0.53 5.02 7.97
CA ALA A 74 1.87 4.46 7.81
C ALA A 74 2.63 5.12 6.65
N ASP A 75 1.96 5.34 5.51
CA ASP A 75 2.54 6.02 4.36
C ASP A 75 2.87 7.49 4.65
N LEU A 76 2.01 8.21 5.39
CA LEU A 76 2.29 9.58 5.78
C LEU A 76 3.53 9.62 6.69
N MET A 77 3.57 8.78 7.72
CA MET A 77 4.73 8.66 8.60
C MET A 77 6.00 8.36 7.78
N HIS A 78 5.94 7.41 6.85
CA HIS A 78 7.07 7.04 6.00
C HIS A 78 7.59 8.26 5.22
N ARG A 79 6.70 9.00 4.56
CA ARG A 79 7.06 10.22 3.83
C ARG A 79 7.62 11.32 4.73
N LEU A 80 7.09 11.47 5.94
CA LEU A 80 7.63 12.41 6.93
C LEU A 80 9.07 12.04 7.34
N THR A 81 9.43 10.76 7.39
CA THR A 81 10.80 10.36 7.72
C THR A 81 11.85 10.80 6.68
N HIS A 82 11.43 10.98 5.42
CA HIS A 82 12.28 11.53 4.36
C HIS A 82 12.54 13.03 4.49
N VAL A 83 11.74 13.76 5.27
CA VAL A 83 11.89 15.20 5.46
C VAL A 83 13.04 15.48 6.44
N PRO A 84 14.13 16.15 6.01
CA PRO A 84 15.31 16.30 6.85
C PRO A 84 15.09 17.09 8.13
N SER A 85 14.09 17.97 8.22
CA SER A 85 13.79 18.67 9.49
C SER A 85 13.13 17.75 10.53
N VAL A 86 12.54 16.63 10.13
CA VAL A 86 11.87 15.68 11.02
C VAL A 86 12.89 14.72 11.62
N THR A 87 13.80 14.21 10.79
CA THR A 87 14.74 13.14 11.17
C THR A 87 16.19 13.61 11.25
N PHE A 88 16.44 14.91 11.06
CA PHE A 88 17.77 15.50 10.90
C PHE A 88 18.61 14.83 9.80
N GLY A 89 17.95 14.21 8.82
CA GLY A 89 18.59 13.46 7.74
C GLY A 89 19.21 12.13 8.17
N HIS A 90 18.88 11.62 9.37
CA HIS A 90 19.42 10.35 9.86
C HIS A 90 18.66 9.12 9.37
N VAL A 91 17.37 9.27 9.03
CA VAL A 91 16.56 8.15 8.54
C VAL A 91 16.69 8.03 7.03
N VAL A 92 17.01 6.83 6.54
CA VAL A 92 17.25 6.54 5.12
C VAL A 92 16.67 5.17 4.74
N HIS A 93 16.62 4.88 3.44
CA HIS A 93 16.31 3.55 2.91
C HIS A 93 17.57 2.67 2.89
N THR A 94 17.86 1.99 3.99
CA THR A 94 18.95 1.00 4.08
C THR A 94 18.51 -0.39 3.65
N ALA A 95 17.24 -0.72 3.91
CA ALA A 95 16.59 -1.96 3.50
C ALA A 95 15.12 -1.66 3.15
N GLU A 96 14.64 -2.25 2.06
CA GLU A 96 13.29 -2.05 1.54
C GLU A 96 12.46 -3.31 1.74
N GLY A 97 11.20 -3.15 2.15
CA GLY A 97 10.28 -4.26 2.40
C GLY A 97 10.46 -4.91 3.77
N TYR A 98 9.54 -5.83 4.09
CA TYR A 98 9.44 -6.43 5.42
C TYR A 98 10.57 -7.44 5.67
N VAL A 99 10.86 -8.30 4.70
CA VAL A 99 11.88 -9.35 4.82
C VAL A 99 13.28 -8.74 5.02
N GLU A 100 13.66 -7.78 4.18
CA GLU A 100 14.97 -7.15 4.31
C GLU A 100 15.05 -6.23 5.54
N SER A 101 13.94 -5.63 5.99
CA SER A 101 13.88 -4.92 7.28
C SER A 101 14.15 -5.85 8.47
N LEU A 102 13.53 -7.03 8.52
CA LEU A 102 13.77 -8.01 9.58
C LEU A 102 15.22 -8.54 9.56
N LYS A 103 15.75 -8.79 8.36
CA LYS A 103 17.14 -9.21 8.17
C LYS A 103 18.11 -8.12 8.61
N LEU A 104 17.87 -6.86 8.26
CA LEU A 104 18.64 -5.71 8.74
C LEU A 104 18.60 -5.63 10.27
N ALA A 105 17.42 -5.75 10.88
CA ALA A 105 17.28 -5.73 12.34
C ALA A 105 18.06 -6.85 13.04
N SER A 106 18.10 -8.05 12.44
CA SER A 106 18.84 -9.19 12.99
C SER A 106 20.37 -9.08 12.86
N THR A 107 20.86 -8.31 11.88
CA THR A 107 22.29 -8.25 11.55
C THR A 107 22.94 -6.93 11.97
N ASN A 108 22.17 -5.83 11.96
CA ASN A 108 22.61 -4.49 12.31
C ASN A 108 21.46 -3.64 12.86
N ASN A 109 21.17 -3.82 14.16
CA ASN A 109 20.11 -3.10 14.86
C ASN A 109 20.27 -1.56 14.82
N SER A 110 21.52 -1.08 14.76
CA SER A 110 21.82 0.35 14.73
C SER A 110 21.36 0.98 13.43
N LEU A 111 21.61 0.31 12.28
CA LEU A 111 21.07 0.76 11.00
C LEU A 111 19.56 0.56 10.89
N ALA A 112 19.02 -0.53 11.43
CA ALA A 112 17.59 -0.80 11.41
C ALA A 112 16.79 0.30 12.13
N ALA A 113 17.31 0.85 13.24
CA ALA A 113 16.68 1.96 13.95
C ALA A 113 16.59 3.26 13.14
N PHE A 114 17.39 3.39 12.07
CA PHE A 114 17.41 4.54 11.16
C PHE A 114 16.96 4.17 9.74
N ASN A 115 16.28 3.03 9.58
CA ASN A 115 15.71 2.61 8.30
C ASN A 115 14.23 3.01 8.20
N SER A 116 13.84 3.72 7.14
CA SER A 116 12.46 4.21 6.96
C SER A 116 11.41 3.10 6.97
N ASP A 117 11.67 1.98 6.30
CA ASP A 117 10.74 0.85 6.24
C ASP A 117 10.65 0.13 7.59
N THR A 118 11.76 -0.01 8.29
CA THR A 118 11.76 -0.61 9.64
C THR A 118 10.92 0.22 10.61
N LEU A 119 11.04 1.55 10.57
CA LEU A 119 10.19 2.44 11.36
C LEU A 119 8.71 2.33 10.97
N GLN A 120 8.41 2.15 9.68
CA GLN A 120 7.05 1.96 9.19
C GLN A 120 6.40 0.68 9.69
N PHE A 121 7.09 -0.45 9.57
CA PHE A 121 6.59 -1.72 10.09
C PHE A 121 6.53 -1.75 11.62
N PHE A 122 7.50 -1.14 12.30
CA PHE A 122 7.49 -1.02 13.76
C PHE A 122 6.28 -0.21 14.24
N ALA A 123 5.98 0.93 13.61
CA ALA A 123 4.82 1.74 13.98
C ALA A 123 3.49 0.98 13.79
N LEU A 124 3.36 0.20 12.72
CA LEU A 124 2.20 -0.67 12.50
C LEU A 124 2.11 -1.78 13.56
N ASP A 125 3.22 -2.42 13.92
CA ASP A 125 3.23 -3.50 14.93
C ASP A 125 2.90 -2.95 16.33
N ALA A 126 3.44 -1.79 16.70
CA ALA A 126 3.10 -1.11 17.95
C ALA A 126 1.59 -0.79 18.02
N TYR A 127 1.03 -0.18 16.96
CA TYR A 127 -0.41 0.08 16.90
C TYR A 127 -1.23 -1.21 16.92
N ALA A 128 -0.78 -2.27 16.27
CA ALA A 128 -1.46 -3.56 16.30
C ALA A 128 -1.48 -4.19 17.69
N ARG A 129 -0.37 -4.12 18.43
CA ARG A 129 -0.26 -4.72 19.78
C ARG A 129 -0.99 -3.92 20.85
N ASP A 130 -1.13 -2.62 20.67
CA ASP A 130 -1.74 -1.74 21.68
C ASP A 130 -3.21 -1.43 21.39
N VAL A 131 -3.61 -1.36 20.11
CA VAL A 131 -4.92 -0.86 19.69
C VAL A 131 -5.69 -1.88 18.85
N ALA A 132 -5.14 -2.34 17.72
CA ALA A 132 -5.93 -3.08 16.73
C ALA A 132 -6.18 -4.56 17.10
N SER A 133 -5.18 -5.23 17.68
CA SER A 133 -5.17 -6.68 17.96
C SER A 133 -4.37 -6.97 19.24
N ALA A 134 -4.73 -6.29 20.33
CA ALA A 134 -4.02 -6.42 21.59
C ALA A 134 -4.22 -7.81 22.23
N PRO A 135 -3.20 -8.39 22.90
CA PRO A 135 -1.80 -7.94 22.98
C PRO A 135 -0.90 -8.56 21.89
N LYS A 136 -1.46 -9.41 21.02
CA LYS A 136 -0.68 -10.32 20.17
C LYS A 136 -0.15 -9.66 18.89
N GLY A 137 -0.83 -8.63 18.39
CA GLY A 137 -0.55 -8.05 17.07
C GLY A 137 -1.03 -8.96 15.94
N CYS A 138 -0.49 -8.75 14.73
CA CYS A 138 -0.84 -9.55 13.54
C CYS A 138 0.29 -9.60 12.49
N THR A 139 1.55 -9.65 12.93
CA THR A 139 2.71 -9.82 12.04
C THR A 139 2.79 -11.22 11.46
N VAL A 140 3.08 -11.33 10.16
CA VAL A 140 3.37 -12.62 9.53
C VAL A 140 4.73 -13.16 9.94
N SER A 141 4.92 -14.47 9.81
CA SER A 141 6.23 -15.11 9.98
C SER A 141 7.17 -14.75 8.83
N MET A 142 8.48 -14.94 9.05
CA MET A 142 9.50 -14.68 8.02
C MET A 142 9.31 -15.59 6.79
N GLU A 143 8.85 -16.82 7.00
CA GLU A 143 8.55 -17.78 5.94
C GLU A 143 7.34 -17.35 5.12
N GLN A 144 6.28 -16.84 5.78
CA GLN A 144 5.10 -16.30 5.13
C GLN A 144 5.44 -15.06 4.29
N ALA A 145 6.17 -14.10 4.88
CA ALA A 145 6.59 -12.89 4.17
C ALA A 145 7.40 -13.20 2.91
N LYS A 146 8.38 -14.12 3.01
CA LYS A 146 9.18 -14.55 1.84
C LYS A 146 8.32 -15.20 0.77
N ALA A 147 7.34 -16.02 1.14
CA ALA A 147 6.45 -16.67 0.20
C ALA A 147 5.58 -15.64 -0.54
N GLU A 148 5.09 -14.61 0.16
CA GLU A 148 4.30 -13.54 -0.42
C GLU A 148 5.12 -12.63 -1.33
N GLU A 149 6.33 -12.21 -0.94
CA GLU A 149 7.24 -11.44 -1.81
C GLU A 149 7.64 -12.23 -3.07
N ALA A 150 7.81 -13.55 -2.96
CA ALA A 150 8.06 -14.43 -4.10
C ALA A 150 6.83 -14.52 -5.02
N ALA A 151 5.62 -14.60 -4.46
CA ALA A 151 4.36 -14.62 -5.21
C ALA A 151 4.04 -13.27 -5.87
N ALA A 152 4.46 -12.16 -5.27
CA ALA A 152 4.34 -10.81 -5.82
C ALA A 152 5.33 -10.52 -6.97
N GLY A 153 6.17 -11.50 -7.36
CA GLY A 153 7.08 -11.37 -8.50
C GLY A 153 8.31 -10.51 -8.18
N GLY A 154 8.94 -10.75 -7.02
CA GLY A 154 10.07 -9.97 -6.53
C GLY A 154 11.12 -9.60 -7.59
N SER A 155 11.25 -8.30 -7.86
CA SER A 155 12.52 -7.56 -7.82
C SER A 155 12.30 -6.09 -8.22
N HIS A 156 12.51 -5.16 -7.27
CA HIS A 156 12.99 -3.82 -7.59
C HIS A 156 14.46 -3.93 -8.08
N SER A 157 14.66 -4.49 -9.27
CA SER A 157 15.86 -4.32 -10.09
C SER A 157 15.48 -4.48 -11.55
N LEU A 158 15.40 -3.32 -12.19
CA LEU A 158 15.14 -3.18 -13.62
C LEU A 158 16.21 -3.92 -14.44
N LYS A 159 15.85 -5.06 -15.03
CA LYS A 159 16.39 -5.51 -16.33
C LYS A 159 15.24 -6.04 -17.17
N VAL A 160 14.72 -5.17 -18.03
CA VAL A 160 13.75 -5.53 -19.07
C VAL A 160 14.43 -6.46 -20.07
N VAL A 161 14.13 -7.76 -20.00
CA VAL A 161 14.31 -8.69 -21.12
C VAL A 161 12.91 -9.05 -21.62
N VAL A 162 12.49 -8.38 -22.69
CA VAL A 162 11.27 -8.75 -23.43
C VAL A 162 11.53 -10.07 -24.13
N LYS A 163 10.93 -11.16 -23.65
CA LYS A 163 10.69 -12.35 -24.48
C LYS A 163 9.20 -12.37 -24.85
N ARG A 164 8.92 -12.16 -26.14
CA ARG A 164 7.60 -12.42 -26.72
C ARG A 164 7.34 -13.92 -26.67
N THR A 165 6.26 -14.32 -26.00
CA THR A 165 5.64 -15.62 -26.22
C THR A 165 4.22 -15.40 -26.73
N THR A 166 4.00 -15.80 -27.97
CA THR A 166 2.67 -15.97 -28.56
C THR A 166 2.02 -17.17 -27.91
N SER A 167 1.01 -16.97 -27.07
CA SER A 167 0.16 -18.07 -26.59
C SER A 167 -1.20 -18.01 -27.26
N HIS A 168 -1.49 -19.11 -27.92
CA HIS A 168 -2.62 -19.39 -28.79
C HIS A 168 -3.72 -20.01 -27.91
N TYR A 169 -4.88 -19.36 -27.76
CA TYR A 169 -6.10 -20.03 -27.30
C TYR A 169 -7.29 -19.58 -28.16
N PRO A 170 -7.94 -20.51 -28.87
CA PRO A 170 -9.11 -20.20 -29.67
C PRO A 170 -10.38 -20.23 -28.81
N GLY A 171 -11.23 -19.21 -29.00
CA GLY A 171 -12.68 -19.34 -28.93
C GLY A 171 -13.35 -19.50 -27.57
N LEU A 172 -13.90 -18.41 -27.03
CA LEU A 172 -15.32 -18.38 -26.63
C LEU A 172 -15.83 -16.92 -26.52
N LEU A 173 -16.05 -16.28 -27.66
CA LEU A 173 -16.98 -15.16 -27.76
C LEU A 173 -18.40 -15.72 -27.83
N ARG A 174 -19.27 -15.37 -26.88
CA ARG A 174 -20.64 -14.93 -27.18
C ARG A 174 -21.44 -14.50 -25.93
N ARG A 175 -21.96 -13.28 -26.03
CA ARG A 175 -23.23 -12.74 -25.48
C ARG A 175 -23.21 -12.57 -23.96
N ILE A 176 -23.49 -11.40 -23.41
CA ILE A 176 -24.78 -10.71 -23.52
C ILE A 176 -24.55 -9.19 -23.44
N CYS A 177 -25.04 -8.47 -24.45
CA CYS A 177 -25.31 -7.03 -24.34
C CYS A 177 -26.82 -6.87 -24.14
N GLY A 178 -27.21 -5.96 -23.25
CA GLY A 178 -28.52 -5.31 -23.28
C GLY A 178 -29.50 -5.72 -22.20
N LYS A 179 -29.66 -4.85 -21.18
CA LYS A 179 -30.94 -4.20 -20.87
C LYS A 179 -30.71 -3.07 -19.87
N LYS A 180 -31.13 -1.87 -20.27
CA LYS A 180 -31.23 -0.69 -19.41
C LYS A 180 -32.20 -1.00 -18.25
N GLY A 181 -31.70 -0.98 -17.02
CA GLY A 181 -32.51 -1.03 -15.80
C GLY A 181 -32.23 0.22 -14.98
N ARG A 182 -33.25 1.06 -14.79
CA ARG A 182 -33.22 2.27 -13.95
C ARG A 182 -33.34 1.83 -12.49
N ILE A 183 -32.32 2.06 -11.68
CA ILE A 183 -32.36 1.81 -10.23
C ILE A 183 -32.84 3.10 -9.56
N SER A 184 -33.99 3.02 -8.87
CA SER A 184 -34.51 4.06 -7.98
C SER A 184 -34.42 3.52 -6.57
N ILE A 185 -33.74 4.25 -5.68
CA ILE A 185 -33.57 3.88 -4.28
C ILE A 185 -34.43 4.85 -3.48
N THR A 186 -35.55 4.35 -2.95
CA THR A 186 -36.29 4.98 -1.85
C THR A 186 -36.10 4.14 -0.61
N GLY A 187 -35.86 4.83 0.50
CA GLY A 187 -35.15 4.30 1.65
C GLY A 187 -35.85 3.24 2.50
N SER A 188 -35.11 2.90 3.56
CA SER A 188 -35.48 2.06 4.70
C SER A 188 -35.55 0.55 4.41
N GLY A 189 -34.36 -0.07 4.36
CA GLY A 189 -34.01 -1.40 4.88
C GLY A 189 -34.86 -2.61 4.51
N TYR A 190 -34.29 -3.56 3.76
CA TYR A 190 -34.83 -4.93 3.67
C TYR A 190 -33.73 -5.97 3.40
N GLU A 191 -33.96 -7.14 3.99
CA GLU A 191 -33.31 -8.43 3.77
C GLU A 191 -33.14 -8.82 2.29
N PHE A 192 -32.10 -9.62 2.03
CA PHE A 192 -31.86 -10.26 0.75
C PHE A 192 -32.48 -11.66 0.74
N SER A 193 -33.61 -11.83 0.06
CA SER A 193 -34.15 -13.15 -0.29
C SER A 193 -33.96 -13.40 -1.78
N VAL A 194 -33.19 -14.42 -2.14
CA VAL A 194 -33.00 -14.87 -3.53
C VAL A 194 -34.07 -15.92 -3.83
N LEU A 195 -35.11 -15.54 -4.58
CA LEU A 195 -36.05 -16.49 -5.16
C LEU A 195 -35.54 -16.92 -6.54
N GLY A 196 -35.18 -18.20 -6.65
CA GLY A 196 -34.86 -18.84 -7.93
C GLY A 196 -36.10 -19.03 -8.82
N PRO A 197 -35.93 -19.27 -10.13
CA PRO A 197 -37.05 -19.41 -11.05
C PRO A 197 -37.77 -20.75 -10.86
N GLY A 198 -39.06 -20.67 -10.51
CA GLY A 198 -40.00 -21.79 -10.54
C GLY A 198 -40.34 -22.20 -11.97
N VAL A 199 -40.60 -23.50 -12.11
CA VAL A 199 -40.99 -24.20 -13.33
C VAL A 199 -42.50 -24.06 -13.57
N LEU A 200 -42.86 -23.96 -14.86
CA LEU A 200 -44.18 -23.90 -15.54
C LEU A 200 -44.76 -22.49 -15.78
#